data_AF-A0A1G6RE19-F1
#
_entry.id   AF-A0A1G6RE19-F1
#
_cell.length_a   1.000
_cell.length_b   1.000
_cell.length_c   1.000
_cell.angle_alpha   90.00
_cell.angle_beta   90.00
_cell.angle_gamma   90.00
#
_symmetry.space_group_name_H-M   'P 1'
#
loop_
_entity.id
_entity.type
_entity.pdbx_description
1 polymer ?
#
loop_
_entity_poly.entity_id
_entity_poly.type
_entity_poly.pdbx_seq_one_letter_code
_entity_poly.pdbx_strand_id
1 'polypeptide(L)'
;MATETGTDDSTGYVSAYDSTTGDQLWTRTDLPAPRTPAVGDEMLYFATKPPSISQDGQGGFVALDADTGETSWYRDDNSDWADPLLAAGNLYTSRLGRSDDGRNVCRLDPSTGETVWKIDAVGGQISYADGTLFVSTGSALDAADGSVQWNISTEAGGDATVQTVRDGRVFGVERGTGETEYGIQSRSAADGTLRWMYSFVGDEDDEYISRLAVDDERVYFVTHVGDPTNAGGRSATITALAAETGTLEWRYETDAYLAGDPTVADGTLYVGGKYGPASSPEPEVPAYYKGLVFALDAASGEYEWGYVLEAGTPPERLSSSMKRHTRRRTTPPNSKPSTSMRPSSPSRVVPIGPMPLIGQGTTPADELTNLRLECAVPAG
;
A
#
# COMPACT_ATOMS: atom_id res chain seq x y z
N MET A 1 -21.03 -5.81 -10.79
CA MET A 1 -21.53 -4.72 -9.93
C MET A 1 -20.83 -3.43 -10.30
N ALA A 2 -21.45 -2.28 -10.05
CA ALA A 2 -20.84 -0.97 -10.26
C ALA A 2 -21.22 -0.02 -9.11
N THR A 3 -20.30 0.90 -8.80
CA THR A 3 -20.49 2.00 -7.85
C THR A 3 -19.99 3.28 -8.50
N GLU A 4 -20.78 4.35 -8.43
CA GLU A 4 -20.41 5.66 -8.98
C GLU A 4 -20.56 6.74 -7.91
N THR A 5 -19.55 7.59 -7.81
CA THR A 5 -19.58 8.82 -7.02
C THR A 5 -19.54 10.01 -7.98
N GLY A 6 -20.70 10.62 -8.22
CA GLY A 6 -20.79 11.85 -9.03
C GLY A 6 -19.94 12.96 -8.42
N THR A 7 -19.34 13.81 -9.26
CA THR A 7 -18.36 14.80 -8.79
C THR A 7 -18.94 16.01 -8.07
N ASP A 8 -20.26 16.25 -8.16
CA ASP A 8 -20.92 17.42 -7.55
C ASP A 8 -22.19 17.11 -6.75
N ASP A 9 -22.83 15.95 -6.95
CA ASP A 9 -24.05 15.56 -6.21
C ASP A 9 -23.79 14.41 -5.24
N SER A 10 -24.28 14.58 -4.01
CA SER A 10 -24.10 13.71 -2.83
C SER A 10 -24.72 12.31 -2.92
N THR A 11 -25.31 11.95 -4.06
CA THR A 11 -26.03 10.71 -4.32
C THR A 11 -25.13 9.74 -5.09
N GLY A 12 -24.65 8.70 -4.42
CA GLY A 12 -24.09 7.55 -5.11
C GLY A 12 -25.15 6.48 -5.35
N TYR A 13 -24.80 5.45 -6.11
CA TYR A 13 -25.62 4.25 -6.22
C TYR A 13 -24.78 2.98 -6.11
N VAL A 14 -25.47 1.89 -5.78
CA VAL A 14 -24.96 0.53 -5.81
C VAL A 14 -25.91 -0.29 -6.66
N SER A 15 -25.38 -1.01 -7.66
CA SER A 15 -26.19 -1.83 -8.58
C SER A 15 -25.59 -3.22 -8.80
N ALA A 16 -26.45 -4.24 -8.73
CA ALA A 16 -26.14 -5.60 -9.16
C ALA A 16 -26.61 -5.85 -10.59
N TYR A 17 -25.84 -6.67 -11.31
CA TYR A 17 -26.08 -7.05 -12.69
C TYR A 17 -25.79 -8.54 -12.85
N ASP A 18 -26.57 -9.23 -13.68
CA ASP A 18 -26.26 -10.58 -14.12
C ASP A 18 -24.92 -10.60 -14.87
N SER A 19 -24.01 -11.49 -14.47
CA SER A 19 -22.65 -11.54 -15.02
C SER A 19 -22.56 -12.14 -16.43
N THR A 20 -23.62 -12.79 -16.90
CA THR A 20 -23.71 -13.45 -18.21
C THR A 20 -24.44 -12.57 -19.23
N THR A 21 -25.54 -11.92 -18.83
CA THR A 21 -26.36 -11.08 -19.74
C THR A 21 -26.06 -9.58 -19.62
N GLY A 22 -25.58 -9.12 -18.46
CA GLY A 22 -25.44 -7.70 -18.13
C GLY A 22 -26.75 -7.03 -17.70
N ASP A 23 -27.84 -7.77 -17.53
CA ASP A 23 -29.13 -7.22 -17.09
C ASP A 23 -29.04 -6.75 -15.63
N GLN A 24 -29.62 -5.59 -15.33
CA GLN A 24 -29.64 -5.05 -13.96
C GLN A 24 -30.64 -5.81 -13.08
N LEU A 25 -30.16 -6.40 -11.98
CA LEU A 25 -30.99 -7.14 -11.02
C LEU A 25 -31.69 -6.18 -10.06
N TRP A 26 -30.94 -5.26 -9.45
CA TRP A 26 -31.44 -4.24 -8.53
C TRP A 26 -30.52 -3.02 -8.52
N THR A 27 -31.03 -1.89 -8.00
CA THR A 27 -30.23 -0.69 -7.71
C THR A 27 -30.69 -0.01 -6.43
N ARG A 28 -29.74 0.54 -5.67
CA ARG A 28 -29.96 1.35 -4.46
C ARG A 28 -29.37 2.72 -4.68
N THR A 29 -30.18 3.77 -4.56
CA THR A 29 -29.80 5.20 -4.79
C THR A 29 -29.97 6.06 -3.53
N ASP A 30 -30.31 5.44 -2.41
CA ASP A 30 -30.52 6.03 -1.09
C ASP A 30 -29.24 6.02 -0.22
N LEU A 31 -28.10 5.72 -0.83
CA LEU A 31 -26.82 5.50 -0.16
C LEU A 31 -25.85 6.66 -0.44
N PRO A 32 -25.39 7.41 0.57
CA PRO A 32 -24.48 8.53 0.37
C PRO A 32 -23.06 8.03 0.11
N ALA A 33 -22.51 8.37 -1.06
CA ALA A 33 -21.13 8.08 -1.48
C ALA A 33 -20.61 6.69 -1.01
N PRO A 34 -21.18 5.58 -1.54
CA PRO A 34 -20.72 4.23 -1.23
C PRO A 34 -19.28 4.04 -1.71
N ARG A 35 -18.46 3.42 -0.86
CA ARG A 35 -17.05 3.11 -1.13
C ARG A 35 -16.90 1.71 -1.73
N THR A 36 -15.66 1.32 -2.04
CA THR A 36 -15.31 0.00 -2.57
C THR A 36 -15.99 -1.12 -1.76
N PRO A 37 -16.84 -1.95 -2.38
CA PRO A 37 -17.54 -3.01 -1.65
C PRO A 37 -16.71 -4.29 -1.52
N ALA A 38 -17.05 -5.11 -0.52
CA ALA A 38 -16.68 -6.51 -0.44
C ALA A 38 -17.94 -7.37 -0.60
N VAL A 39 -17.84 -8.47 -1.35
CA VAL A 39 -18.96 -9.35 -1.67
C VAL A 39 -18.65 -10.75 -1.16
N GLY A 40 -19.59 -11.33 -0.41
CA GLY A 40 -19.69 -12.77 -0.16
C GLY A 40 -20.93 -13.34 -0.84
N ASP A 41 -21.12 -14.65 -0.76
CA ASP A 41 -22.14 -15.38 -1.54
C ASP A 41 -23.57 -14.84 -1.33
N GLU A 42 -23.94 -14.44 -0.11
CA GLU A 42 -25.28 -13.94 0.24
C GLU A 42 -25.31 -12.42 0.50
N MET A 43 -24.16 -11.77 0.67
CA MET A 43 -24.07 -10.46 1.34
C MET A 43 -23.02 -9.52 0.74
N LEU A 44 -23.37 -8.23 0.71
CA LEU A 44 -22.60 -7.13 0.14
C LEU A 44 -22.32 -6.08 1.23
N TYR A 45 -21.05 -5.82 1.50
CA TYR A 45 -20.59 -4.90 2.56
C TYR A 45 -19.92 -3.67 1.95
N PHE A 46 -20.17 -2.48 2.48
CA PHE A 46 -19.43 -1.27 2.12
C PHE A 46 -19.55 -0.17 3.19
N ALA A 47 -18.56 0.72 3.20
CA ALA A 47 -18.62 1.97 3.94
C ALA A 47 -19.34 3.05 3.11
N THR A 48 -20.11 3.91 3.76
CA THR A 48 -20.68 5.15 3.21
C THR A 48 -20.01 6.35 3.86
N LYS A 49 -19.79 7.43 3.09
CA LYS A 49 -19.09 8.62 3.60
C LYS A 49 -19.97 9.87 3.46
N PRO A 50 -19.99 10.79 4.43
CA PRO A 50 -20.64 12.08 4.21
C PRO A 50 -19.95 12.86 3.07
N PRO A 51 -20.72 13.57 2.21
CA PRO A 51 -20.20 14.15 0.96
C PRO A 51 -19.16 15.25 1.16
N SER A 52 -19.26 16.00 2.26
CA SER A 52 -18.30 17.06 2.60
C SER A 52 -18.09 17.17 4.11
N ILE A 53 -16.98 17.80 4.47
CA ILE A 53 -16.59 18.20 5.84
C ILE A 53 -17.47 19.33 6.44
N SER A 54 -18.70 19.52 5.96
CA SER A 54 -19.56 20.65 6.35
C SER A 54 -21.07 20.36 6.40
N GLN A 55 -21.51 19.09 6.35
CA GLN A 55 -22.91 18.74 6.63
C GLN A 55 -23.01 17.56 7.61
N ASP A 56 -23.99 17.64 8.51
CA ASP A 56 -24.26 16.70 9.62
C ASP A 56 -24.84 15.34 9.17
N GLY A 57 -24.42 14.83 8.01
CA GLY A 57 -24.76 13.50 7.55
C GLY A 57 -23.89 12.45 8.24
N GLN A 58 -24.52 11.46 8.88
CA GLN A 58 -23.77 10.31 9.40
C GLN A 58 -23.56 9.29 8.27
N GLY A 59 -22.30 9.16 7.83
CA GLY A 59 -21.87 7.97 7.10
C GLY A 59 -21.77 6.78 8.05
N GLY A 60 -21.66 5.58 7.50
CA GLY A 60 -21.71 4.35 8.28
C GLY A 60 -21.18 3.14 7.54
N PHE A 61 -21.53 1.96 8.04
CA PHE A 61 -21.16 0.67 7.44
C PHE A 61 -22.45 -0.10 7.16
N VAL A 62 -22.64 -0.47 5.90
CA VAL A 62 -23.88 -1.06 5.39
C VAL A 62 -23.61 -2.50 4.99
N ALA A 63 -24.52 -3.40 5.32
CA ALA A 63 -24.61 -4.71 4.69
C ALA A 63 -25.97 -4.89 4.01
N LEU A 64 -25.91 -5.24 2.72
CA LEU A 64 -27.07 -5.58 1.91
C LEU A 64 -27.07 -7.09 1.62
N ASP A 65 -28.26 -7.66 1.50
CA ASP A 65 -28.47 -8.94 0.83
C ASP A 65 -28.05 -8.78 -0.66
N ALA A 66 -27.24 -9.71 -1.17
CA ALA A 66 -26.61 -9.56 -2.48
C ALA A 66 -27.59 -9.80 -3.65
N ASP A 67 -28.62 -10.62 -3.46
CA ASP A 67 -29.60 -11.00 -4.49
C ASP A 67 -30.72 -9.97 -4.65
N THR A 68 -31.13 -9.32 -3.55
CA THR A 68 -32.26 -8.39 -3.49
C THR A 68 -31.85 -6.93 -3.34
N GLY A 69 -30.66 -6.67 -2.79
CA GLY A 69 -30.22 -5.33 -2.41
C GLY A 69 -30.92 -4.77 -1.16
N GLU A 70 -31.69 -5.58 -0.41
CA GLU A 70 -32.31 -5.15 0.86
C GLU A 70 -31.27 -4.97 1.96
N THR A 71 -31.46 -4.02 2.88
CA THR A 71 -30.52 -3.79 3.98
C THR A 71 -30.73 -4.82 5.09
N SER A 72 -29.72 -5.67 5.31
CA SER A 72 -29.70 -6.65 6.39
C SER A 72 -29.33 -5.99 7.73
N TRP A 73 -28.24 -5.21 7.75
CA TRP A 73 -27.85 -4.42 8.92
C TRP A 73 -27.11 -3.14 8.53
N TYR A 74 -27.03 -2.21 9.49
CA TYR A 74 -26.39 -0.90 9.35
C TYR A 74 -25.71 -0.49 10.66
N ARG A 75 -24.57 0.20 10.56
CA ARG A 75 -23.84 0.79 11.70
C ARG A 75 -23.55 2.27 11.46
N ASP A 76 -23.91 3.10 12.42
CA ASP A 76 -23.66 4.55 12.50
C ASP A 76 -22.69 4.93 13.65
N ASP A 77 -22.20 3.96 14.42
CA ASP A 77 -21.31 4.20 15.58
C ASP A 77 -19.92 4.74 15.23
N ASN A 78 -19.60 4.83 13.94
CA ASN A 78 -18.38 5.41 13.39
C ASN A 78 -18.66 5.93 11.96
N SER A 79 -18.13 7.10 11.62
CA SER A 79 -18.27 7.72 10.28
C SER A 79 -17.07 7.50 9.35
N ASP A 80 -15.96 6.97 9.89
CA ASP A 80 -14.65 6.88 9.21
C ASP A 80 -14.25 5.43 8.88
N TRP A 81 -15.22 4.59 8.52
CA TRP A 81 -14.96 3.22 8.08
C TRP A 81 -14.11 3.16 6.81
N ALA A 82 -13.16 2.23 6.80
CA ALA A 82 -12.41 1.83 5.62
C ALA A 82 -13.23 0.91 4.72
N ASP A 83 -12.71 0.68 3.52
CA ASP A 83 -13.22 -0.34 2.60
C ASP A 83 -13.13 -1.72 3.29
N PRO A 84 -14.21 -2.54 3.28
CA PRO A 84 -14.21 -3.87 3.88
C PRO A 84 -13.24 -4.85 3.21
N LEU A 85 -12.76 -5.80 4.01
CA LEU A 85 -12.10 -7.02 3.55
C LEU A 85 -12.92 -8.22 4.04
N LEU A 86 -13.48 -9.01 3.11
CA LEU A 86 -14.08 -10.30 3.41
C LEU A 86 -13.06 -11.40 3.09
N ALA A 87 -12.59 -12.14 4.11
CA ALA A 87 -11.57 -13.18 3.94
C ALA A 87 -11.81 -14.37 4.89
N ALA A 88 -11.69 -15.59 4.37
CA ALA A 88 -11.93 -16.83 5.12
C ALA A 88 -13.26 -16.86 5.92
N GLY A 89 -14.33 -16.26 5.36
CA GLY A 89 -15.64 -16.15 6.01
C GLY A 89 -15.76 -15.06 7.08
N ASN A 90 -14.75 -14.20 7.23
CA ASN A 90 -14.72 -13.14 8.25
C ASN A 90 -14.70 -11.76 7.60
N LEU A 91 -15.45 -10.82 8.20
CA LEU A 91 -15.52 -9.43 7.75
C LEU A 91 -14.56 -8.58 8.60
N TYR A 92 -13.58 -7.97 7.96
CA TYR A 92 -12.61 -7.07 8.57
C TYR A 92 -12.77 -5.67 8.01
N THR A 93 -12.54 -4.66 8.86
CA THR A 93 -12.43 -3.26 8.44
C THR A 93 -11.56 -2.50 9.43
N SER A 94 -11.13 -1.30 9.04
CA SER A 94 -10.38 -0.39 9.89
C SER A 94 -11.07 0.97 9.98
N ARG A 95 -10.68 1.74 10.99
CA ARG A 95 -10.99 3.17 11.05
C ARG A 95 -9.81 3.97 10.52
N LEU A 96 -10.03 4.71 9.43
CA LEU A 96 -9.05 5.62 8.84
C LEU A 96 -9.02 6.94 9.61
N GLY A 97 -8.60 6.89 10.88
CA GLY A 97 -8.44 8.06 11.73
C GLY A 97 -7.52 9.09 11.06
N ARG A 98 -7.99 10.34 10.94
CA ARG A 98 -7.20 11.47 10.40
C ARG A 98 -6.11 11.96 11.37
N SER A 99 -6.10 11.42 12.58
CA SER A 99 -5.17 11.64 13.67
C SER A 99 -5.01 10.31 14.43
N ASP A 100 -3.94 10.19 15.22
CA ASP A 100 -3.59 8.93 15.91
C ASP A 100 -4.63 8.47 16.95
N ASP A 101 -5.47 9.38 17.42
CA ASP A 101 -6.54 9.15 18.40
C ASP A 101 -7.79 8.51 17.79
N GLY A 102 -7.67 7.22 17.45
CA GLY A 102 -8.82 6.36 17.17
C GLY A 102 -8.70 5.46 15.96
N ARG A 103 -7.52 5.40 15.31
CA ARG A 103 -7.20 4.31 14.38
C ARG A 103 -7.44 2.97 15.09
N ASN A 104 -8.20 2.10 14.46
CA ASN A 104 -8.44 0.74 14.93
C ASN A 104 -8.64 -0.22 13.77
N VAL A 105 -8.41 -1.51 14.02
CA VAL A 105 -8.81 -2.62 13.16
C VAL A 105 -9.82 -3.46 13.94
N CYS A 106 -10.86 -3.94 13.28
CA CYS A 106 -11.84 -4.83 13.89
C CYS A 106 -12.25 -5.96 12.95
N ARG A 107 -12.71 -7.05 13.58
CA ARG A 107 -13.47 -8.12 12.94
C ARG A 107 -14.92 -7.98 13.36
N LEU A 108 -15.82 -8.01 12.38
CA LEU A 108 -17.25 -8.01 12.58
C LEU A 108 -17.82 -9.39 12.27
N ASP A 109 -18.93 -9.74 12.90
CA ASP A 109 -19.78 -10.83 12.44
C ASP A 109 -20.44 -10.40 11.13
N PRO A 110 -20.27 -11.15 10.01
CA PRO A 110 -20.84 -10.73 8.74
C PRO A 110 -22.37 -10.73 8.72
N SER A 111 -23.02 -11.54 9.55
CA SER A 111 -24.49 -11.70 9.59
C SER A 111 -25.21 -10.67 10.46
N THR A 112 -24.57 -10.19 11.54
CA THR A 112 -25.17 -9.21 12.47
C THR A 112 -24.52 -7.83 12.44
N GLY A 113 -23.30 -7.73 11.89
CA GLY A 113 -22.46 -6.53 11.96
C GLY A 113 -21.83 -6.29 13.34
N GLU A 114 -22.08 -7.14 14.34
CA GLU A 114 -21.55 -6.96 15.69
C GLU A 114 -20.02 -7.12 15.73
N THR A 115 -19.36 -6.36 16.60
CA THR A 115 -17.90 -6.42 16.75
C THR A 115 -17.48 -7.69 17.49
N VAL A 116 -16.80 -8.61 16.81
CA VAL A 116 -16.21 -9.83 17.40
C VAL A 116 -14.94 -9.49 18.19
N TRP A 117 -14.06 -8.69 17.60
CA TRP A 117 -12.90 -8.11 18.28
C TRP A 117 -12.52 -6.76 17.67
N LYS A 118 -11.80 -5.93 18.44
CA LYS A 118 -11.28 -4.62 18.02
C LYS A 118 -9.94 -4.35 18.69
N ILE A 119 -8.99 -3.81 17.92
CA ILE A 119 -7.67 -3.40 18.37
C ILE A 119 -7.47 -1.93 18.01
N ASP A 120 -7.23 -1.10 19.02
CA ASP A 120 -6.94 0.34 18.87
C ASP A 120 -5.45 0.61 18.57
N ALA A 121 -5.15 1.83 18.12
CA ALA A 121 -3.82 2.32 17.72
C ALA A 121 -3.16 1.61 16.52
N VAL A 122 -3.89 0.72 15.83
CA VAL A 122 -3.50 0.11 14.55
C VAL A 122 -4.55 0.48 13.51
N GLY A 123 -4.17 0.92 12.31
CA GLY A 123 -5.15 1.25 11.27
C GLY A 123 -4.52 1.68 9.95
N GLY A 124 -5.10 1.20 8.85
CA GLY A 124 -4.63 1.35 7.47
C GLY A 124 -5.47 0.49 6.53
N GLN A 125 -5.05 0.32 5.28
CA GLN A 125 -5.62 -0.71 4.40
C GLN A 125 -5.26 -2.09 4.95
N ILE A 126 -6.16 -3.08 4.82
CA ILE A 126 -5.97 -4.43 5.35
C ILE A 126 -5.89 -5.41 4.18
N SER A 127 -4.96 -6.37 4.26
CA SER A 127 -4.94 -7.58 3.44
C SER A 127 -4.87 -8.83 4.32
N TYR A 128 -5.20 -10.00 3.78
CA TYR A 128 -5.21 -11.27 4.52
C TYR A 128 -4.40 -12.33 3.76
N ALA A 129 -3.57 -13.07 4.49
CA ALA A 129 -2.99 -14.34 4.01
C ALA A 129 -2.76 -15.29 5.20
N ASP A 130 -3.04 -16.58 5.00
CA ASP A 130 -2.69 -17.69 5.91
C ASP A 130 -3.06 -17.51 7.40
N GLY A 131 -4.16 -16.80 7.69
CA GLY A 131 -4.62 -16.54 9.06
C GLY A 131 -4.07 -15.25 9.69
N THR A 132 -3.29 -14.46 8.94
CA THR A 132 -2.74 -13.17 9.37
C THR A 132 -3.35 -12.01 8.57
N LEU A 133 -3.69 -10.93 9.26
CA LEU A 133 -4.05 -9.65 8.66
C LEU A 133 -2.83 -8.74 8.60
N PHE A 134 -2.52 -8.22 7.43
CA PHE A 134 -1.44 -7.25 7.24
C PHE A 134 -2.03 -5.86 7.03
N VAL A 135 -1.68 -4.95 7.93
CA VAL A 135 -2.16 -3.57 7.96
C VAL A 135 -1.10 -2.67 7.33
N SER A 136 -1.53 -1.79 6.43
CA SER A 136 -0.64 -1.04 5.55
C SER A 136 0.34 -0.09 6.25
N THR A 137 0.14 0.18 7.54
CA THR A 137 1.05 0.95 8.40
C THR A 137 2.08 0.08 9.14
N GLY A 138 2.39 -1.11 8.60
CA GLY A 138 3.47 -1.94 9.10
C GLY A 138 3.13 -2.79 10.33
N SER A 139 1.94 -3.40 10.38
CA SER A 139 1.57 -4.34 11.45
C SER A 139 0.98 -5.63 10.87
N ALA A 140 1.29 -6.77 11.51
CA ALA A 140 0.59 -8.03 11.30
C ALA A 140 -0.20 -8.41 12.55
N LEU A 141 -1.45 -8.81 12.36
CA LEU A 141 -2.37 -9.22 13.41
C LEU A 141 -2.84 -10.66 13.15
N ASP A 142 -3.04 -11.44 14.21
CA ASP A 142 -3.76 -12.71 14.11
C ASP A 142 -5.21 -12.45 13.71
N ALA A 143 -5.69 -13.12 12.65
CA ALA A 143 -7.02 -12.86 12.11
C ALA A 143 -8.17 -13.41 12.99
N ALA A 144 -7.87 -14.33 13.92
CA ALA A 144 -8.85 -14.94 14.81
C ALA A 144 -9.21 -14.02 15.99
N ASP A 145 -8.22 -13.43 16.66
CA ASP A 145 -8.38 -12.62 17.88
C ASP A 145 -7.85 -11.17 17.81
N GLY A 146 -7.16 -10.80 16.74
CA GLY A 146 -6.58 -9.47 16.53
C GLY A 146 -5.21 -9.23 17.19
N SER A 147 -4.66 -10.22 17.91
CA SER A 147 -3.38 -10.05 18.62
C SER A 147 -2.23 -9.67 17.66
N VAL A 148 -1.40 -8.72 18.07
CA VAL A 148 -0.28 -8.24 17.23
C VAL A 148 0.79 -9.32 17.15
N GLN A 149 1.00 -9.88 15.97
CA GLN A 149 2.05 -10.86 15.69
C GLN A 149 3.41 -10.16 15.53
N TRP A 150 3.45 -9.04 14.78
CA TRP A 150 4.63 -8.17 14.67
C TRP A 150 4.26 -6.74 14.23
N ASN A 151 5.15 -5.77 14.46
CA ASN A 151 4.98 -4.38 14.05
C ASN A 151 6.36 -3.74 13.75
N ILE A 152 6.49 -3.09 12.59
CA ILE A 152 7.75 -2.49 12.10
C ILE A 152 7.78 -0.96 12.19
N SER A 153 6.69 -0.31 12.59
CA SER A 153 6.55 1.16 12.57
C SER A 153 7.65 1.89 13.38
N THR A 154 8.15 1.28 14.46
CA THR A 154 9.23 1.85 15.29
C THR A 154 10.63 1.62 14.75
N GLU A 155 10.84 0.65 13.87
CA GLU A 155 12.16 0.35 13.28
C GLU A 155 12.48 1.27 12.08
N ALA A 156 11.44 1.62 11.33
CA ALA A 156 11.52 2.28 10.02
C ALA A 156 11.08 3.76 10.05
N GLY A 157 11.33 4.46 11.16
CA GLY A 157 11.08 5.90 11.29
C GLY A 157 9.61 6.36 11.25
N GLY A 158 8.64 5.44 11.14
CA GLY A 158 7.20 5.71 11.04
C GLY A 158 6.61 5.62 9.62
N ASP A 159 7.44 5.66 8.58
CA ASP A 159 7.00 5.77 7.18
C ASP A 159 7.09 4.45 6.38
N ALA A 160 7.40 3.31 7.03
CA ALA A 160 7.29 2.00 6.39
C ALA A 160 5.82 1.58 6.18
N THR A 161 5.49 1.35 4.92
CA THR A 161 4.22 0.75 4.50
C THR A 161 4.36 -0.73 4.23
N VAL A 162 3.25 -1.47 4.35
CA VAL A 162 3.07 -2.80 3.76
C VAL A 162 1.99 -2.68 2.69
N GLN A 163 2.24 -3.21 1.49
CA GLN A 163 1.33 -3.03 0.35
C GLN A 163 0.81 -4.36 -0.21
N THR A 164 1.63 -5.41 -0.23
CA THR A 164 1.27 -6.68 -0.86
C THR A 164 1.94 -7.85 -0.15
N VAL A 165 1.32 -9.02 -0.23
CA VAL A 165 1.73 -10.26 0.45
C VAL A 165 1.69 -11.41 -0.55
N ARG A 166 2.81 -12.14 -0.68
CA ARG A 166 2.95 -13.27 -1.60
C ARG A 166 3.99 -14.24 -1.06
N ASP A 167 3.75 -15.54 -1.14
CA ASP A 167 4.73 -16.61 -0.83
C ASP A 167 5.47 -16.46 0.51
N GLY A 168 4.73 -16.12 1.57
CA GLY A 168 5.30 -15.91 2.91
C GLY A 168 6.17 -14.66 3.04
N ARG A 169 6.07 -13.71 2.10
CA ARG A 169 6.73 -12.40 2.11
C ARG A 169 5.70 -11.29 2.12
N VAL A 170 6.02 -10.21 2.82
CA VAL A 170 5.34 -8.92 2.67
C VAL A 170 6.27 -7.95 1.95
N PHE A 171 5.73 -7.15 1.02
CA PHE A 171 6.48 -6.13 0.31
C PHE A 171 5.89 -4.75 0.58
N GLY A 172 6.74 -3.75 0.58
CA GLY A 172 6.37 -2.40 1.02
C GLY A 172 7.36 -1.33 0.60
N VAL A 173 6.94 -0.08 0.80
CA VAL A 173 7.74 1.12 0.55
C VAL A 173 8.05 1.77 1.89
N GLU A 174 9.30 2.17 2.09
CA GLU A 174 9.80 2.89 3.26
C GLU A 174 10.38 4.23 2.82
N ARG A 175 10.05 5.33 3.51
CA ARG A 175 10.75 6.61 3.34
C ARG A 175 11.95 6.64 4.28
N GLY A 176 13.10 7.01 3.74
CA GLY A 176 14.34 7.16 4.50
C GLY A 176 14.38 8.45 5.32
N THR A 177 15.53 8.72 5.92
CA THR A 177 15.72 9.91 6.79
C THR A 177 15.99 11.21 6.02
N GLY A 178 16.46 11.12 4.77
CA GLY A 178 16.54 12.25 3.85
C GLY A 178 15.20 12.50 3.15
N GLU A 179 14.94 13.76 2.79
CA GLU A 179 13.68 14.22 2.17
C GLU A 179 13.32 13.41 0.91
N THR A 180 14.33 12.95 0.16
CA THR A 180 14.18 12.18 -1.09
C THR A 180 14.75 10.75 -1.02
N GLU A 181 15.02 10.20 0.17
CA GLU A 181 15.48 8.81 0.32
C GLU A 181 14.30 7.84 0.38
N TYR A 182 14.35 6.77 -0.42
CA TYR A 182 13.28 5.77 -0.49
C TYR A 182 13.83 4.34 -0.52
N GLY A 183 13.03 3.39 -0.04
CA GLY A 183 13.35 1.98 0.01
C GLY A 183 12.18 1.11 -0.43
N ILE A 184 12.43 0.16 -1.34
CA ILE A 184 11.52 -0.97 -1.57
C ILE A 184 12.03 -2.13 -0.72
N GLN A 185 11.18 -2.72 0.11
CA GLN A 185 11.56 -3.80 1.03
C GLN A 185 10.76 -5.08 0.81
N SER A 186 11.39 -6.20 1.14
CA SER A 186 10.71 -7.48 1.41
C SER A 186 11.01 -7.91 2.85
N ARG A 187 9.96 -8.28 3.58
CA ARG A 187 10.05 -8.84 4.92
C ARG A 187 9.37 -10.20 4.98
N SER A 188 9.76 -11.02 5.93
CA SER A 188 9.08 -12.28 6.25
C SER A 188 7.67 -12.01 6.76
N ALA A 189 6.66 -12.68 6.20
CA ALA A 189 5.27 -12.53 6.65
C ALA A 189 5.03 -13.11 8.05
N ALA A 190 5.81 -14.10 8.48
CA ALA A 190 5.64 -14.79 9.75
C ALA A 190 6.10 -13.97 10.97
N ASP A 191 7.13 -13.13 10.82
CA ASP A 191 7.81 -12.47 11.95
C ASP A 191 8.27 -11.02 11.66
N GLY A 192 7.97 -10.46 10.48
CA GLY A 192 8.33 -9.09 10.12
C GLY A 192 9.83 -8.87 9.86
N THR A 193 10.65 -9.93 9.87
CA THR A 193 12.10 -9.81 9.68
C THR A 193 12.46 -9.32 8.28
N LEU A 194 13.32 -8.30 8.18
CA LEU A 194 13.79 -7.75 6.91
C LEU A 194 14.64 -8.77 6.15
N ARG A 195 14.22 -9.11 4.92
CA ARG A 195 14.96 -10.01 4.02
C ARG A 195 15.89 -9.23 3.11
N TRP A 196 15.37 -8.18 2.48
CA TRP A 196 16.15 -7.28 1.65
C TRP A 196 15.51 -5.88 1.60
N MET A 197 16.36 -4.90 1.30
CA MET A 197 15.99 -3.51 1.05
C MET A 197 16.73 -3.04 -0.22
N TYR A 198 15.98 -2.50 -1.17
CA TYR A 198 16.50 -1.79 -2.33
C TYR A 198 16.29 -0.29 -2.10
N SER A 199 17.38 0.42 -1.77
CA SER A 199 17.36 1.86 -1.51
C SER A 199 17.71 2.67 -2.75
N PHE A 200 17.02 3.79 -2.95
CA PHE A 200 17.29 4.76 -3.99
C PHE A 200 16.99 6.18 -3.50
N VAL A 201 17.42 7.17 -4.29
CA VAL A 201 17.17 8.60 -4.03
C VAL A 201 16.30 9.11 -5.17
N GLY A 202 15.16 9.71 -4.84
CA GLY A 202 14.30 10.42 -5.79
C GLY A 202 14.94 11.73 -6.23
N ASP A 203 14.58 12.22 -7.42
CA ASP A 203 15.24 13.39 -8.00
C ASP A 203 14.73 14.75 -7.41
N GLU A 204 13.54 14.78 -6.77
CA GLU A 204 12.94 15.97 -6.13
C GLU A 204 12.11 15.60 -4.86
N ASP A 205 11.69 16.59 -4.06
CA ASP A 205 10.95 16.42 -2.78
C ASP A 205 9.58 15.71 -2.91
N ASP A 206 9.04 15.63 -4.13
CA ASP A 206 7.74 15.08 -4.50
C ASP A 206 7.84 13.82 -5.41
N GLU A 207 8.85 12.96 -5.20
CA GLU A 207 8.96 11.68 -5.94
C GLU A 207 7.75 10.77 -5.64
N TYR A 208 6.93 10.53 -6.67
CA TYR A 208 5.84 9.55 -6.61
C TYR A 208 6.39 8.13 -6.75
N ILE A 209 5.88 7.21 -5.94
CA ILE A 209 6.10 5.77 -6.08
C ILE A 209 4.73 5.11 -6.19
N SER A 210 4.51 4.33 -7.24
CA SER A 210 3.28 3.54 -7.42
C SER A 210 3.11 2.47 -6.35
N ARG A 211 1.94 1.81 -6.33
CA ARG A 211 1.87 0.50 -5.68
C ARG A 211 2.83 -0.49 -6.33
N LEU A 212 3.25 -1.48 -5.55
CA LEU A 212 4.06 -2.60 -6.03
C LEU A 212 3.19 -3.64 -6.73
N ALA A 213 3.54 -4.02 -7.96
CA ALA A 213 3.07 -5.26 -8.57
C ALA A 213 4.11 -6.36 -8.32
N VAL A 214 3.66 -7.59 -8.02
CA VAL A 214 4.57 -8.69 -7.63
C VAL A 214 4.11 -10.01 -8.25
N ASP A 215 5.00 -10.64 -9.01
CA ASP A 215 4.91 -12.03 -9.46
C ASP A 215 5.87 -12.93 -8.66
N ASP A 216 6.01 -14.20 -9.06
CA ASP A 216 6.85 -15.18 -8.36
C ASP A 216 8.37 -14.86 -8.45
N GLU A 217 8.79 -14.09 -9.45
CA GLU A 217 10.19 -13.76 -9.71
C GLU A 217 10.53 -12.30 -9.39
N ARG A 218 9.59 -11.35 -9.52
CA ARG A 218 9.86 -9.91 -9.59
C ARG A 218 8.88 -9.02 -8.82
N VAL A 219 9.42 -7.89 -8.35
CA VAL A 219 8.69 -6.73 -7.82
C VAL A 219 8.85 -5.57 -8.80
N TYR A 220 7.73 -5.01 -9.26
CA TYR A 220 7.68 -3.88 -10.18
C TYR A 220 7.12 -2.65 -9.49
N PHE A 221 7.73 -1.50 -9.77
CA PHE A 221 7.22 -0.20 -9.36
C PHE A 221 7.54 0.87 -10.40
N VAL A 222 6.73 1.92 -10.38
CA VAL A 222 6.87 3.09 -11.23
C VAL A 222 7.25 4.27 -10.35
N THR A 223 8.26 5.02 -10.75
CA THR A 223 8.52 6.36 -10.19
C THR A 223 8.46 7.40 -11.30
N HIS A 224 8.17 8.66 -10.96
CA HIS A 224 8.20 9.76 -11.92
C HIS A 224 8.73 11.05 -11.31
N VAL A 225 9.39 11.83 -12.16
CA VAL A 225 10.02 13.11 -11.80
C VAL A 225 9.26 14.26 -12.43
N GLY A 226 9.03 15.31 -11.64
CA GLY A 226 8.42 16.57 -12.07
C GLY A 226 6.92 16.71 -11.77
N ASP A 227 6.53 17.94 -11.43
CA ASP A 227 5.18 18.34 -11.03
C ASP A 227 4.10 18.00 -12.11
N PRO A 228 2.98 17.32 -11.73
CA PRO A 228 1.92 16.90 -12.64
C PRO A 228 1.15 18.05 -13.31
N THR A 229 1.32 19.29 -12.84
CA THR A 229 0.75 20.51 -13.43
C THR A 229 1.71 21.22 -14.39
N ASN A 230 3.02 20.96 -14.29
CA ASN A 230 4.03 21.67 -15.07
C ASN A 230 4.29 21.04 -16.45
N ALA A 231 4.74 21.87 -17.39
CA ALA A 231 5.08 21.49 -18.77
C ALA A 231 6.53 21.00 -18.94
N GLY A 232 7.34 21.02 -17.87
CA GLY A 232 8.76 20.70 -17.90
C GLY A 232 9.09 19.21 -17.97
N GLY A 233 8.83 18.55 -19.11
CA GLY A 233 9.48 17.28 -19.46
C GLY A 233 9.26 16.10 -18.50
N ARG A 234 8.02 15.59 -18.44
CA ARG A 234 7.61 14.46 -17.62
C ARG A 234 8.42 13.20 -17.99
N SER A 235 9.00 12.55 -17.00
CA SER A 235 9.76 11.32 -17.18
C SER A 235 9.33 10.29 -16.13
N ALA A 236 9.05 9.06 -16.56
CA ALA A 236 8.75 7.95 -15.67
C ALA A 236 9.75 6.82 -15.85
N THR A 237 10.08 6.15 -14.75
CA THR A 237 10.95 4.99 -14.71
C THR A 237 10.18 3.81 -14.13
N ILE A 238 9.98 2.76 -14.93
CA ILE A 238 9.58 1.46 -14.41
C ILE A 238 10.84 0.72 -13.98
N THR A 239 10.84 0.16 -12.78
CA THR A 239 11.94 -0.65 -12.24
C THR A 239 11.43 -2.03 -11.87
N ALA A 240 12.19 -3.07 -12.24
CA ALA A 240 11.98 -4.45 -11.78
C ALA A 240 13.13 -4.91 -10.90
N LEU A 241 12.79 -5.47 -9.74
CA LEU A 241 13.71 -6.09 -8.78
C LEU A 241 13.38 -7.59 -8.67
N ALA A 242 14.39 -8.44 -8.50
CA ALA A 242 14.17 -9.84 -8.16
C ALA A 242 13.45 -9.97 -6.80
N ALA A 243 12.26 -10.58 -6.75
CA ALA A 243 11.45 -10.71 -5.53
C ALA A 243 12.17 -11.48 -4.41
N GLU A 244 13.07 -12.40 -4.78
CA GLU A 244 13.88 -13.15 -3.82
C GLU A 244 14.90 -12.26 -3.09
N THR A 245 15.57 -11.33 -3.80
CA THR A 245 16.80 -10.67 -3.30
C THR A 245 16.80 -9.13 -3.32
N GLY A 246 15.83 -8.49 -3.96
CA GLY A 246 15.82 -7.03 -4.17
C GLY A 246 16.83 -6.54 -5.21
N THR A 247 17.52 -7.45 -5.91
CA THR A 247 18.50 -7.08 -6.94
C THR A 247 17.80 -6.47 -8.15
N LEU A 248 18.27 -5.32 -8.61
CA LEU A 248 17.79 -4.70 -9.85
C LEU A 248 18.02 -5.62 -11.06
N GLU A 249 16.95 -6.01 -11.74
CA GLU A 249 17.04 -6.78 -12.99
C GLU A 249 17.03 -5.87 -14.22
N TRP A 250 16.03 -4.97 -14.31
CA TRP A 250 15.90 -4.05 -15.44
C TRP A 250 15.25 -2.71 -15.06
N ARG A 251 15.42 -1.71 -15.93
CA ARG A 251 14.66 -0.44 -15.89
C ARG A 251 14.18 -0.04 -17.27
N TYR A 252 13.05 0.67 -17.29
CA TYR A 252 12.45 1.26 -18.48
C TYR A 252 12.22 2.76 -18.28
N GLU A 253 13.00 3.60 -18.97
CA GLU A 253 12.85 5.06 -18.97
C GLU A 253 11.93 5.49 -20.12
N THR A 254 10.89 6.28 -19.82
CA THR A 254 10.00 6.86 -20.83
C THR A 254 9.67 8.33 -20.55
N ASP A 255 9.44 9.11 -21.60
CA ASP A 255 8.96 10.50 -21.52
C ASP A 255 7.41 10.58 -21.34
N ALA A 256 6.74 9.46 -21.04
CA ALA A 256 5.32 9.41 -20.68
C ALA A 256 5.11 9.66 -19.18
N TYR A 257 3.97 10.25 -18.81
CA TYR A 257 3.59 10.45 -17.41
C TYR A 257 2.79 9.25 -16.89
N LEU A 258 3.40 8.45 -16.03
CA LEU A 258 2.83 7.20 -15.53
C LEU A 258 2.41 7.38 -14.07
N ALA A 259 1.10 7.43 -13.86
CA ALA A 259 0.44 7.60 -12.56
C ALA A 259 -0.60 6.50 -12.29
N GLY A 260 -0.63 5.45 -13.13
CA GLY A 260 -1.35 4.22 -12.82
C GLY A 260 -0.44 3.26 -12.07
N ASP A 261 -1.01 2.55 -11.10
CA ASP A 261 -0.35 1.42 -10.46
C ASP A 261 -0.06 0.32 -11.52
N PRO A 262 1.15 -0.29 -11.54
CA PRO A 262 1.47 -1.35 -12.47
C PRO A 262 0.63 -2.60 -12.20
N THR A 263 0.45 -3.46 -13.21
CA THR A 263 -0.19 -4.78 -13.06
C THR A 263 0.56 -5.79 -13.92
N VAL A 264 0.85 -6.98 -13.38
CA VAL A 264 1.51 -8.06 -14.11
C VAL A 264 0.56 -9.25 -14.28
N ALA A 265 0.48 -9.79 -15.51
CA ALA A 265 -0.31 -10.98 -15.83
C ALA A 265 0.32 -11.70 -17.04
N ASP A 266 0.34 -13.03 -17.02
CA ASP A 266 0.79 -13.89 -18.14
C ASP A 266 2.18 -13.55 -18.75
N GLY A 267 3.09 -13.00 -17.94
CA GLY A 267 4.42 -12.58 -18.37
C GLY A 267 4.49 -11.16 -18.97
N THR A 268 3.38 -10.41 -18.96
CA THR A 268 3.29 -9.03 -19.44
C THR A 268 3.03 -8.06 -18.28
N LEU A 269 3.79 -6.97 -18.23
CA LEU A 269 3.61 -5.85 -17.29
C LEU A 269 2.86 -4.70 -17.98
N TYR A 270 1.69 -4.35 -17.45
CA TYR A 270 0.83 -3.28 -17.93
C TYR A 270 0.99 -2.04 -17.05
N VAL A 271 1.13 -0.86 -17.67
CA VAL A 271 1.14 0.42 -16.95
C VAL A 271 0.23 1.44 -17.63
N GLY A 272 -0.65 2.04 -16.84
CA GLY A 272 -1.54 3.12 -17.25
C GLY A 272 -0.93 4.51 -16.99
N GLY A 273 -1.28 5.48 -17.82
CA GLY A 273 -0.76 6.83 -17.70
C GLY A 273 -1.39 7.83 -18.65
N LYS A 274 -0.64 8.89 -18.92
CA LYS A 274 -1.04 10.06 -19.70
C LYS A 274 0.11 10.45 -20.63
N TYR A 275 -0.21 10.70 -21.89
CA TYR A 275 0.75 11.13 -22.90
C TYR A 275 0.25 12.37 -23.65
N GLY A 276 1.12 13.34 -23.84
CA GLY A 276 0.82 14.60 -24.53
C GLY A 276 2.10 15.33 -24.92
N PRO A 277 2.04 16.29 -25.85
CA PRO A 277 3.22 17.04 -26.26
C PRO A 277 3.83 17.80 -25.06
N ALA A 278 5.15 17.82 -24.96
CA ALA A 278 5.90 18.50 -23.89
C ALA A 278 5.75 20.03 -23.86
N SER A 279 4.96 20.60 -24.78
CA SER A 279 4.47 21.96 -24.73
C SER A 279 3.22 22.10 -25.60
N SER A 280 2.14 22.63 -25.02
CA SER A 280 1.26 23.49 -25.83
C SER A 280 2.01 24.81 -26.01
N PRO A 281 2.24 25.31 -27.24
CA PRO A 281 2.83 26.63 -27.45
C PRO A 281 1.90 27.77 -27.03
N GLU A 282 0.62 27.48 -26.76
CA GLU A 282 -0.37 28.45 -26.30
C GLU A 282 -0.71 28.22 -24.81
N PRO A 283 -0.42 29.19 -23.91
CA PRO A 283 -0.61 29.04 -22.47
C PRO A 283 -2.07 29.02 -22.01
N GLU A 284 -3.02 29.27 -22.91
CA GLU A 284 -4.47 29.27 -22.64
C GLU A 284 -5.16 27.95 -23.04
N VAL A 285 -4.47 27.07 -23.77
CA VAL A 285 -4.99 25.73 -24.09
C VAL A 285 -4.40 24.73 -23.09
N PRO A 286 -5.22 24.15 -22.17
CA PRO A 286 -4.72 23.11 -21.28
C PRO A 286 -4.17 21.96 -22.11
N ALA A 287 -2.98 21.47 -21.76
CA ALA A 287 -2.34 20.38 -22.48
C ALA A 287 -3.25 19.14 -22.45
N TYR A 288 -3.84 18.81 -23.61
CA TYR A 288 -4.67 17.63 -23.78
C TYR A 288 -3.79 16.38 -23.71
N TYR A 289 -3.63 15.87 -22.50
CA TYR A 289 -3.05 14.55 -22.28
C TYR A 289 -4.06 13.49 -22.70
N LYS A 290 -3.69 12.73 -23.74
CA LYS A 290 -4.40 11.52 -24.12
C LYS A 290 -4.12 10.43 -23.07
N GLY A 291 -5.07 9.54 -22.85
CA GLY A 291 -4.83 8.35 -22.02
C GLY A 291 -3.77 7.48 -22.68
N LEU A 292 -2.94 6.81 -21.87
CA LEU A 292 -1.95 5.85 -22.32
C LEU A 292 -2.12 4.55 -21.55
N VAL A 293 -2.04 3.44 -22.25
CA VAL A 293 -1.70 2.13 -21.67
C VAL A 293 -0.59 1.51 -22.50
N PHE A 294 0.39 0.88 -21.86
CA PHE A 294 1.41 0.12 -22.56
C PHE A 294 1.83 -1.12 -21.79
N ALA A 295 2.46 -2.03 -22.53
CA ALA A 295 2.87 -3.35 -22.11
C ALA A 295 4.36 -3.55 -22.33
N LEU A 296 5.03 -4.08 -21.32
CA LEU A 296 6.38 -4.60 -21.38
C LEU A 296 6.38 -6.10 -21.14
N ASP A 297 7.29 -6.83 -21.77
CA ASP A 297 7.66 -8.18 -21.34
C ASP A 297 8.20 -8.08 -19.90
N ALA A 298 7.60 -8.82 -18.99
CA ALA A 298 7.82 -8.66 -17.56
C ALA A 298 9.22 -9.17 -17.13
N ALA A 299 9.79 -10.13 -17.88
CA ALA A 299 11.11 -10.70 -17.60
C ALA A 299 12.27 -9.79 -18.01
N SER A 300 12.14 -9.08 -19.13
CA SER A 300 13.21 -8.29 -19.76
C SER A 300 13.02 -6.78 -19.70
N GLY A 301 11.78 -6.31 -19.51
CA GLY A 301 11.42 -4.91 -19.68
C GLY A 301 11.44 -4.47 -21.15
N GLU A 302 11.41 -5.38 -22.12
CA GLU A 302 11.28 -5.02 -23.52
C GLU A 302 9.84 -4.57 -23.85
N TYR A 303 9.72 -3.57 -24.73
CA TYR A 303 8.41 -3.02 -25.10
C TYR A 303 7.70 -3.91 -26.11
N GLU A 304 6.48 -4.34 -25.79
CA GLU A 304 5.65 -5.13 -26.69
C GLU A 304 4.72 -4.24 -27.53
N TRP A 305 3.96 -3.37 -26.86
CA TRP A 305 2.96 -2.51 -27.48
C TRP A 305 2.48 -1.41 -26.52
N GLY A 306 1.78 -0.43 -27.07
CA GLY A 306 1.10 0.61 -26.33
C GLY A 306 -0.02 1.21 -27.16
N TYR A 307 -1.03 1.75 -26.49
CA TYR A 307 -2.20 2.37 -27.08
C TYR A 307 -2.46 3.73 -26.46
N VAL A 308 -2.75 4.69 -27.32
CA VAL A 308 -3.23 6.01 -26.95
C VAL A 308 -4.75 6.01 -27.02
N LEU A 309 -5.37 6.49 -25.95
CA LEU A 309 -6.81 6.53 -25.72
C LEU A 309 -7.30 7.97 -25.76
N GLU A 310 -8.25 8.26 -26.65
CA GLU A 310 -8.86 9.57 -26.83
C GLU A 310 -10.37 9.42 -26.94
N ALA A 311 -11.11 10.30 -26.25
CA ALA A 311 -12.56 10.15 -26.11
C ALA A 311 -13.26 10.27 -27.48
N GLY A 312 -14.09 9.29 -27.81
CA GLY A 312 -14.83 9.24 -29.08
C GLY A 312 -14.02 8.76 -30.29
N THR A 313 -12.78 8.29 -30.12
CA THR A 313 -11.96 7.71 -31.20
C THR A 313 -11.53 6.27 -30.88
N PRO A 314 -11.29 5.41 -31.89
CA PRO A 314 -10.68 4.09 -31.67
C PRO A 314 -9.25 4.21 -31.12
N PRO A 315 -8.79 3.29 -30.26
CA PRO A 315 -7.42 3.30 -29.73
C PRO A 315 -6.34 3.31 -30.83
N GLU A 316 -5.40 4.25 -30.74
CA GLU A 316 -4.28 4.36 -31.68
C GLU A 316 -3.06 3.59 -31.16
N ARG A 317 -2.52 2.64 -31.94
CA ARG A 317 -1.32 1.89 -31.53
C ARG A 317 -0.07 2.73 -31.68
N LEU A 318 0.74 2.79 -30.63
CA LEU A 318 2.03 3.46 -30.63
C LEU A 318 3.04 2.78 -31.56
N SER A 319 3.59 3.58 -32.48
CA SER A 319 4.54 3.17 -33.52
C SER A 319 5.99 3.00 -33.04
N SER A 320 6.31 3.44 -31.82
CA SER A 320 7.63 3.30 -31.20
C SER A 320 7.54 3.25 -29.68
N SER A 321 8.60 2.80 -29.02
CA SER A 321 8.62 2.45 -27.60
C SER A 321 8.65 3.64 -26.62
N MET A 322 8.65 4.90 -27.08
CA MET A 322 8.80 6.08 -26.19
C MET A 322 10.04 6.01 -25.25
N LYS A 323 11.07 5.23 -25.62
CA LYS A 323 12.30 5.08 -24.82
C LYS A 323 13.17 6.33 -24.91
N ARG A 324 13.60 6.82 -23.75
CA ARG A 324 14.56 7.92 -23.67
C ARG A 324 15.96 7.45 -24.11
N HIS A 325 16.63 8.21 -24.97
CA HIS A 325 18.04 7.97 -25.33
C HIS A 325 18.97 8.78 -24.40
N THR A 326 19.09 8.34 -23.14
CA THR A 326 19.94 8.96 -22.13
C THR A 326 21.43 8.67 -22.38
N ARG A 327 22.09 9.54 -23.16
CA ARG A 327 23.55 9.49 -23.42
C ARG A 327 24.37 9.97 -22.20
N ARG A 328 24.21 9.34 -21.03
CA ARG A 328 25.03 9.61 -19.83
C ARG A 328 26.40 8.94 -19.94
N ARG A 329 27.48 9.73 -19.81
CA ARG A 329 28.84 9.19 -19.58
C ARG A 329 28.88 8.59 -18.18
N THR A 330 28.91 7.27 -18.08
CA THR A 330 29.14 6.57 -16.82
C THR A 330 30.53 6.94 -16.28
N THR A 331 30.54 7.67 -15.16
CA THR A 331 31.70 7.72 -14.26
C THR A 331 31.30 6.87 -13.05
N PRO A 332 32.08 5.86 -12.63
CA PRO A 332 31.70 5.04 -11.49
C PRO A 332 31.61 5.89 -10.21
N PRO A 333 30.70 5.56 -9.27
CA PRO A 333 30.77 6.16 -7.94
C PRO A 333 32.08 5.78 -7.27
N ASN A 334 32.89 6.78 -6.91
CA ASN A 334 34.15 6.58 -6.21
C ASN A 334 33.86 5.98 -4.82
N SER A 335 34.29 4.75 -4.59
CA SER A 335 34.43 4.20 -3.25
C SER A 335 35.48 4.99 -2.46
N LYS A 336 35.03 5.86 -1.55
CA LYS A 336 35.95 6.48 -0.58
C LYS A 336 36.41 5.40 0.40
N PRO A 337 37.72 5.17 0.59
CA PRO A 337 38.21 4.23 1.59
C PRO A 337 37.95 4.74 3.00
N SER A 338 37.76 3.83 3.96
CA SER A 338 37.50 4.22 5.34
C SER A 338 38.71 4.94 5.95
N THR A 339 38.49 6.15 6.46
CA THR A 339 39.49 6.87 7.25
C THR A 339 39.43 6.43 8.70
N SER A 340 40.42 5.63 9.09
CA SER A 340 40.78 5.31 10.48
C SER A 340 40.67 6.53 11.39
N MET A 341 39.87 6.43 12.46
CA MET A 341 39.93 7.38 13.56
C MET A 341 41.35 7.40 14.17
N ARG A 342 41.87 8.60 14.45
CA ARG A 342 42.97 8.82 15.39
C ARG A 342 42.40 9.61 16.57
N PRO A 343 42.75 9.26 17.82
CA PRO A 343 42.15 9.89 18.99
C PRO A 343 42.64 11.33 19.17
N SER A 344 41.72 12.22 19.53
CA SER A 344 42.02 13.58 19.98
C SER A 344 42.35 13.60 21.49
N SER A 345 43.39 14.35 21.86
CA SER A 345 43.78 14.54 23.26
C SER A 345 42.79 15.45 24.00
N PRO A 346 42.59 15.28 25.33
CA PRO A 346 41.48 15.89 26.06
C PRO A 346 41.74 17.34 26.51
N SER A 347 40.67 18.14 26.55
CA SER A 347 40.66 19.46 27.18
C SER A 347 40.63 19.36 28.72
N ARG A 348 41.37 20.25 29.37
CA ARG A 348 41.49 20.35 30.85
C ARG A 348 40.13 20.55 31.53
N VAL A 349 39.91 19.79 32.61
CA VAL A 349 39.00 20.16 33.71
C VAL A 349 39.83 20.20 35.01
N VAL A 350 39.57 21.21 35.85
CA VAL A 350 40.29 21.48 37.11
C VAL A 350 39.57 20.75 38.27
N PRO A 351 40.28 20.17 39.26
CA PRO A 351 39.70 19.17 40.16
C PRO A 351 38.99 19.74 41.40
N ILE A 352 38.04 18.98 41.92
CA ILE A 352 37.53 19.10 43.31
C ILE A 352 37.87 17.78 44.04
N GLY A 353 38.30 17.90 45.30
CA GLY A 353 38.80 16.81 46.15
C GLY A 353 37.71 15.90 46.78
N PRO A 354 38.11 14.91 47.62
CA PRO A 354 37.46 13.59 47.56
C PRO A 354 36.77 13.07 48.85
N MET A 355 36.16 11.87 48.70
CA MET A 355 35.82 10.83 49.70
C MET A 355 34.52 10.96 50.54
N PRO A 356 33.97 9.82 51.08
CA PRO A 356 34.36 8.39 50.95
C PRO A 356 33.24 7.40 50.53
N LEU A 357 33.62 6.12 50.39
CA LEU A 357 32.79 4.94 50.09
C LEU A 357 32.04 4.34 51.31
N ILE A 358 30.86 3.75 51.05
CA ILE A 358 30.30 2.51 51.65
C ILE A 358 29.34 1.90 50.59
N GLY A 359 29.19 0.59 50.31
CA GLY A 359 29.86 -0.63 50.80
C GLY A 359 28.88 -1.80 51.04
N GLN A 360 29.05 -2.95 50.34
CA GLN A 360 28.30 -4.24 50.49
C GLN A 360 26.84 -4.22 49.96
N GLY A 361 26.10 -5.31 49.63
CA GLY A 361 26.29 -6.78 49.60
C GLY A 361 24.90 -7.47 49.77
N THR A 362 24.54 -8.68 49.29
CA THR A 362 25.14 -9.75 48.43
C THR A 362 24.02 -10.68 47.87
N THR A 363 24.32 -11.52 46.87
CA THR A 363 23.52 -12.71 46.42
C THR A 363 23.60 -13.89 47.44
N PRO A 364 22.96 -15.10 47.30
CA PRO A 364 22.34 -15.77 46.11
C PRO A 364 21.04 -16.62 46.34
N ALA A 365 20.61 -17.34 45.27
CA ALA A 365 19.87 -18.64 45.24
C ALA A 365 18.35 -18.66 45.66
N ASP A 366 17.48 -19.60 45.26
CA ASP A 366 17.65 -20.94 44.63
C ASP A 366 16.44 -21.39 43.74
N GLU A 367 16.60 -22.55 43.10
CA GLU A 367 15.70 -23.47 42.34
C GLU A 367 14.14 -23.29 42.29
N LEU A 368 13.52 -23.68 41.14
CA LEU A 368 12.42 -24.69 41.10
C LEU A 368 12.02 -25.18 39.66
N THR A 369 12.48 -26.41 39.37
CA THR A 369 11.82 -27.56 38.70
C THR A 369 10.66 -27.42 37.66
N ASN A 370 10.92 -28.01 36.48
CA ASN A 370 10.03 -28.73 35.53
C ASN A 370 8.49 -28.70 35.67
N LEU A 371 7.82 -28.44 34.54
CA LEU A 371 6.53 -29.07 34.19
C LEU A 371 6.39 -29.26 32.67
N ARG A 372 6.20 -30.51 32.23
CA ARG A 372 5.76 -30.87 30.87
C ARG A 372 4.23 -30.97 30.88
N LEU A 373 3.60 -30.57 29.77
CA LEU A 373 2.20 -30.90 29.47
C LEU A 373 2.10 -31.37 28.02
N GLU A 374 1.98 -32.68 27.84
CA GLU A 374 1.43 -33.30 26.63
C GLU A 374 -0.09 -33.37 26.81
N CYS A 375 -0.88 -33.15 25.75
CA CYS A 375 -2.31 -33.47 25.77
C CYS A 375 -2.71 -34.17 24.46
N ALA A 376 -3.64 -35.11 24.58
CA ALA A 376 -3.82 -36.19 23.61
C ALA A 376 -4.98 -35.98 22.62
N VAL A 377 -4.88 -36.66 21.48
CA VAL A 377 -5.96 -36.80 20.49
C VAL A 377 -6.99 -37.82 20.98
N PRO A 378 -8.31 -37.52 20.95
CA PRO A 378 -9.34 -38.53 21.03
C PRO A 378 -9.69 -39.06 19.61
N ALA A 379 -9.69 -40.37 19.45
CA ALA A 379 -10.34 -41.05 18.33
C ALA A 379 -11.76 -41.47 18.75
N GLY A 380 -12.73 -41.28 17.86
CA GLY A 380 -14.15 -41.64 18.06
C GLY A 380 -14.95 -41.46 16.78
#